data_AF-A0A9W8R8G3-F1
#
_entry.id   AF-A0A9W8R8G3-F1
#
_cell.length_a   1.000
_cell.length_b   1.000
_cell.length_c   1.000
_cell.angle_alpha   90.00
_cell.angle_beta   90.00
_cell.angle_gamma   90.00
#
_symmetry.space_group_name_H-M   'P 1'
#
loop_
_entity.id
_entity.type
_entity.pdbx_description
1 polymer ?
#
loop_
_entity_poly.entity_id
_entity_poly.type
_entity_poly.pdbx_seq_one_letter_code
_entity_poly.pdbx_strand_id
1 'polypeptide(L)'
;MASAQVSECEGCFAEYPMNRLIHCDGERPHLFCPKCCATNAETQITQSKHELRCLSTEDCSAGFSVGERAKFLSVDHIKALDRIEKEAAVEKDDQGVQQQTPRVQLDQSQNEAGEPRIP
;
A
#
# COMPACT_ATOMS: atom_id res chain seq x y z
N MET A 1 -42.22 -4.96 10.10
CA MET A 1 -41.08 -5.74 9.56
C MET A 1 -39.92 -4.77 9.40
N ALA A 2 -38.91 -4.79 10.27
CA ALA A 2 -37.72 -3.97 10.09
C ALA A 2 -36.77 -4.75 9.18
N SER A 3 -36.73 -4.42 7.90
CA SER A 3 -35.79 -5.01 6.95
C SER A 3 -34.39 -4.51 7.29
N ALA A 4 -33.56 -5.36 7.89
CA ALA A 4 -32.16 -5.04 8.09
C ALA A 4 -31.51 -4.86 6.71
N GLN A 5 -31.17 -3.63 6.35
CA GLN A 5 -30.44 -3.35 5.11
C GLN A 5 -29.00 -3.86 5.29
N VAL A 6 -28.70 -4.94 4.59
CA VAL A 6 -27.35 -5.48 4.44
C VAL A 6 -26.79 -5.06 3.10
N SER A 7 -25.47 -4.91 3.03
CA SER A 7 -24.76 -4.65 1.78
C SER A 7 -23.51 -5.53 1.73
N GLU A 8 -23.01 -5.74 0.53
CA GLU A 8 -21.87 -6.61 0.29
C GLU A 8 -20.56 -5.83 0.41
N CYS A 9 -19.56 -6.45 1.03
CA CYS A 9 -18.19 -5.92 1.07
C CYS A 9 -17.49 -6.20 -0.27
N GLU A 10 -16.99 -5.17 -0.94
CA GLU A 10 -16.31 -5.30 -2.25
C GLU A 10 -14.99 -6.09 -2.19
N GLY A 11 -14.39 -6.21 -0.99
CA GLY A 11 -13.12 -6.93 -0.82
C GLY A 11 -13.28 -8.44 -0.56
N CYS A 12 -14.32 -8.85 0.16
CA CYS A 12 -14.52 -10.25 0.56
C CYS A 12 -15.86 -10.86 0.12
N PHE A 13 -16.68 -10.09 -0.60
CA PHE A 13 -17.97 -10.50 -1.15
C PHE A 13 -18.91 -11.10 -0.09
N ALA A 14 -18.80 -10.62 1.15
CA ALA A 14 -19.61 -11.07 2.27
C ALA A 14 -20.60 -9.97 2.67
N GLU A 15 -21.79 -10.39 3.08
CA GLU A 15 -22.88 -9.51 3.49
C GLU A 15 -22.68 -9.01 4.92
N TYR A 16 -22.75 -7.69 5.09
CA TYR A 16 -22.68 -7.03 6.40
C TYR A 16 -23.81 -6.02 6.53
N PRO A 17 -24.28 -5.74 7.76
CA PRO A 17 -25.24 -4.66 7.97
C PRO A 17 -24.63 -3.34 7.53
N MET A 18 -25.38 -2.55 6.76
CA MET A 18 -24.90 -1.32 6.12
C MET A 18 -24.38 -0.31 7.16
N ASN A 19 -24.93 -0.31 8.37
CA ASN A 19 -24.48 0.51 9.50
C ASN A 19 -23.08 0.17 10.06
N ARG A 20 -22.51 -0.98 9.67
CA ARG A 20 -21.20 -1.47 10.11
C ARG A 20 -20.15 -1.45 9.00
N LEU A 21 -20.57 -1.23 7.77
CA LEU A 21 -19.67 -1.05 6.65
C LEU A 21 -18.99 0.31 6.73
N ILE A 22 -17.80 0.35 6.17
CA ILE A 22 -16.91 1.50 6.17
C ILE A 22 -16.83 2.02 4.73
N HIS A 23 -17.01 3.32 4.55
CA HIS A 23 -16.95 4.03 3.29
C HIS A 23 -15.65 4.83 3.14
N CYS A 24 -15.11 4.83 1.92
CA CYS A 24 -14.04 5.75 1.56
C CYS A 24 -14.57 7.16 1.26
N ASP A 25 -13.68 8.15 1.26
CA ASP A 25 -13.98 9.55 0.92
C ASP A 25 -13.92 9.82 -0.60
N GLY A 26 -14.02 8.76 -1.40
CA GLY A 26 -13.93 8.84 -2.86
C GLY A 26 -15.18 9.44 -3.50
N GLU A 27 -15.11 9.72 -4.81
CA GLU A 27 -16.26 10.19 -5.59
C GLU A 27 -17.45 9.22 -5.49
N ARG A 28 -17.15 7.92 -5.36
CA ARG A 28 -18.10 6.88 -5.01
C ARG A 28 -17.70 6.29 -3.66
N PRO A 29 -18.61 6.29 -2.66
CA PRO A 29 -18.32 5.68 -1.36
C PRO A 29 -18.30 4.16 -1.50
N HIS A 30 -17.09 3.59 -1.59
CA HIS A 30 -16.86 2.15 -1.62
C HIS A 30 -17.05 1.53 -0.25
N LEU A 31 -17.81 0.44 -0.16
CA LEU A 31 -18.22 -0.17 1.10
C LEU A 31 -17.38 -1.40 1.44
N PHE A 32 -16.64 -1.31 2.54
CA PHE A 32 -15.78 -2.38 3.02
C PHE A 32 -16.13 -2.79 4.45
N CYS A 33 -15.95 -4.08 4.73
CA CYS A 33 -16.07 -4.56 6.09
C CYS A 33 -14.85 -4.16 6.93
N PRO A 34 -15.01 -3.95 8.24
CA PRO A 34 -13.92 -3.54 9.12
C PRO A 34 -12.76 -4.54 9.14
N LYS A 35 -13.01 -5.82 8.85
CA LYS A 35 -11.95 -6.84 8.72
C LYS A 35 -11.05 -6.58 7.51
N CYS A 36 -11.63 -6.32 6.33
CA CYS A 36 -10.86 -5.99 5.14
C CYS A 36 -10.07 -4.69 5.34
N CYS A 37 -10.66 -3.67 5.97
CA CYS A 37 -9.97 -2.44 6.30
C CYS A 37 -8.81 -2.65 7.29
N ALA A 38 -8.98 -3.51 8.31
CA ALA A 38 -7.93 -3.86 9.25
C ALA A 38 -6.76 -4.57 8.57
N THR A 39 -7.03 -5.60 7.77
CA THR A 39 -6.01 -6.33 7.00
C THR A 39 -5.29 -5.42 6.01
N ASN A 40 -6.00 -4.46 5.40
CA ASN A 40 -5.37 -3.43 4.59
C ASN A 40 -4.39 -2.59 5.39
N ALA A 41 -4.81 -2.12 6.57
CA ALA A 41 -3.95 -1.33 7.43
C ALA A 41 -2.69 -2.11 7.84
N GLU A 42 -2.83 -3.38 8.21
CA GLU A 42 -1.70 -4.27 8.50
C GLU A 42 -0.74 -4.41 7.31
N THR A 43 -1.29 -4.54 6.10
CA THR A 43 -0.50 -4.60 4.87
C THR A 43 0.25 -3.30 4.61
N GLN A 44 -0.40 -2.15 4.79
CA GLN A 44 0.23 -0.84 4.61
C GLN A 44 1.33 -0.60 5.66
N ILE A 45 1.07 -0.95 6.92
CA ILE A 45 2.07 -0.93 8.00
C ILE A 45 3.29 -1.79 7.63
N THR A 46 3.04 -3.00 7.12
CA THR A 46 4.12 -3.92 6.70
C THR A 46 4.92 -3.37 5.53
N GLN A 47 4.29 -2.56 4.66
CA GLN A 47 4.95 -1.86 3.55
C GLN A 47 5.60 -0.54 3.96
N SER A 48 5.67 -0.22 5.25
CA SER A 48 6.15 1.08 5.76
C SER A 48 5.38 2.27 5.19
N LYS A 49 4.08 2.09 4.91
CA LYS A 49 3.17 3.14 4.45
C LYS A 49 2.20 3.50 5.56
N HIS A 50 2.17 4.78 5.93
CA HIS A 50 1.20 5.31 6.90
C HIS A 50 -0.15 5.68 6.26
N GLU A 51 -0.22 5.70 4.92
CA GLU A 51 -1.40 6.10 4.15
C GLU A 51 -2.37 4.92 3.94
N LEU A 52 -3.54 4.98 4.58
CA LEU A 52 -4.62 4.03 4.38
C LEU A 52 -5.50 4.47 3.20
N ARG A 53 -5.30 3.83 2.05
CA ARG A 53 -6.07 4.06 0.82
C ARG A 53 -7.18 3.03 0.65
N CYS A 54 -8.18 3.40 -0.15
CA CYS A 54 -9.26 2.53 -0.59
C CYS A 54 -8.70 1.26 -1.25
N LEU A 55 -9.38 0.12 -1.03
CA LEU A 55 -9.00 -1.18 -1.59
C LEU A 55 -9.74 -1.50 -2.89
N SER A 56 -10.60 -0.59 -3.38
CA SER A 56 -11.37 -0.85 -4.58
C SER A 56 -10.43 -1.05 -5.78
N THR A 57 -10.88 -1.90 -6.71
CA THR A 57 -10.18 -2.12 -7.98
C THR A 57 -10.47 -1.02 -8.99
N GLU A 58 -11.51 -0.22 -8.73
CA GLU A 58 -11.73 1.06 -9.40
C GLU A 58 -10.66 2.03 -8.90
N ASP A 59 -9.97 2.73 -9.82
CA ASP A 59 -8.85 3.65 -9.55
C ASP A 59 -9.24 4.72 -8.50
N CYS A 60 -9.15 4.34 -7.23
CA CYS A 60 -9.66 5.11 -6.10
C CYS A 60 -8.50 5.32 -5.14
N SER A 61 -7.81 6.44 -5.33
CA SER A 61 -6.74 6.87 -4.41
C SER A 61 -7.29 7.57 -3.16
N ALA A 62 -8.60 7.54 -2.94
CA ALA A 62 -9.22 8.14 -1.78
C ALA A 62 -8.83 7.41 -0.48
N GLY A 63 -8.70 8.17 0.59
CA GLY A 63 -8.49 7.65 1.93
C GLY A 63 -9.80 7.34 2.65
N PHE A 64 -9.66 6.97 3.91
CA PHE A 64 -10.77 6.86 4.85
C PHE A 64 -10.81 8.08 5.77
N SER A 65 -12.01 8.56 6.05
CA SER A 65 -12.25 9.62 7.04
C SER A 65 -11.74 9.20 8.44
N VAL A 66 -11.34 10.16 9.28
CA VAL A 66 -10.77 9.87 10.62
C VAL A 66 -11.74 9.07 11.50
N GLY A 67 -13.04 9.39 11.43
CA GLY A 67 -14.07 8.66 12.16
C GLY A 67 -14.23 7.21 11.68
N GLU A 68 -14.10 6.97 10.38
CA GLU A 68 -14.14 5.64 9.77
C GLU A 68 -12.92 4.81 10.16
N ARG A 69 -11.73 5.42 10.10
CA ARG A 69 -10.46 4.83 10.55
C ARG A 69 -10.53 4.37 12.00
N ALA A 70 -11.09 5.17 12.89
CA ALA A 70 -11.24 4.80 14.29
C ALA A 70 -12.14 3.57 14.53
N LYS A 71 -13.01 3.19 13.58
CA LYS A 71 -13.89 2.01 13.71
C LYS A 71 -13.17 0.69 13.49
N PHE A 72 -12.11 0.67 12.67
CA PHE A 72 -11.36 -0.56 12.33
C PHE A 72 -9.91 -0.55 12.79
N LEU A 73 -9.34 0.61 13.10
CA LEU A 73 -7.99 0.72 13.63
C LEU A 73 -7.98 0.43 15.13
N SER A 74 -7.31 -0.67 15.48
CA SER A 74 -6.92 -0.95 16.85
C SER A 74 -5.84 0.04 17.32
N VAL A 75 -5.70 0.20 18.63
CA VAL A 75 -4.64 1.02 19.26
C VAL A 75 -3.26 0.65 18.73
N ASP A 76 -3.03 -0.64 18.48
CA ASP A 76 -1.76 -1.14 17.93
C ASP A 76 -1.50 -0.64 16.51
N HIS A 77 -2.51 -0.70 15.63
CA HIS A 77 -2.42 -0.18 14.26
C HIS A 77 -2.16 1.33 14.25
N ILE A 78 -2.81 2.08 15.15
CA ILE A 78 -2.60 3.54 15.26
C ILE A 78 -1.15 3.84 15.66
N LYS A 79 -0.62 3.12 16.66
CA LYS A 79 0.78 3.28 17.11
C LYS A 79 1.78 2.92 16.01
N ALA A 80 1.52 1.84 15.27
CA ALA A 80 2.39 1.42 14.19
C ALA A 80 2.41 2.47 13.06
N LEU A 81 1.25 3.01 12.67
CA LEU A 81 1.14 4.06 11.66
C LEU A 81 1.85 5.36 12.10
N ASP A 82 1.64 5.81 13.35
CA ASP A 82 2.30 6.99 13.92
C ASP A 82 3.83 6.83 13.96
N ARG A 83 4.31 5.62 14.28
CA ARG A 83 5.75 5.31 14.25
C ARG A 83 6.31 5.42 12.84
N ILE A 84 5.65 4.81 11.85
CA ILE A 84 6.06 4.86 10.43
C ILE A 84 6.04 6.30 9.91
N GLU A 85 5.02 7.09 10.26
CA GLU A 85 4.93 8.49 9.86
C GLU A 85 6.11 9.31 10.41
N LYS A 86 6.48 9.08 11.68
CA LYS A 86 7.65 9.72 12.31
C LYS A 86 8.97 9.28 11.67
N GLU A 87 9.15 7.98 11.42
CA GLU A 87 10.36 7.45 10.78
C GLU A 87 10.51 8.00 9.34
N ALA A 88 9.42 8.01 8.56
CA ALA A 88 9.40 8.57 7.21
C ALA A 88 9.63 10.10 7.17
N ALA A 89 9.26 10.83 8.22
CA ALA A 89 9.55 12.26 8.33
C ALA A 89 11.04 12.53 8.61
N VAL A 90 11.73 11.61 9.30
CA VAL A 90 13.16 11.70 9.62
C VAL A 90 14.02 11.33 8.41
N GLU A 91 13.65 10.30 7.64
CA GLU A 91 14.42 9.85 6.46
C GLU A 91 14.49 10.90 5.33
N LYS A 92 13.55 11.84 5.25
CA LYS A 92 13.56 12.89 4.22
C LYS A 92 14.75 13.87 4.35
N ASP A 93 15.48 13.84 5.47
CA ASP A 93 16.67 14.67 5.67
C ASP A 93 17.97 13.99 5.19
N ASP A 94 17.98 12.66 4.95
CA ASP A 94 19.21 11.87 4.66
C ASP A 94 19.29 11.32 3.21
N GLN A 95 18.28 11.54 2.36
CA GLN A 95 18.29 11.12 0.94
C GLN A 95 19.16 12.02 0.03
N GLY A 96 20.40 12.30 0.45
CA GLY A 96 21.44 12.96 -0.34
C GLY A 96 22.59 12.03 -0.77
N VAL A 97 22.60 10.76 -0.35
CA VAL A 97 23.69 9.82 -0.64
C VAL A 97 23.11 8.43 -0.91
N GLN A 98 23.73 7.65 -1.80
CA GLN A 98 23.34 6.30 -2.26
C GLN A 98 22.65 6.23 -3.64
N GLN A 99 23.23 6.88 -4.64
CA GLN A 99 23.40 6.24 -5.95
C GLN A 99 24.88 5.88 -6.14
N GLN A 100 25.32 4.76 -5.60
CA GLN A 100 26.57 4.12 -6.00
C GLN A 100 26.26 2.68 -6.39
N THR A 101 25.97 2.48 -7.67
CA THR A 101 26.16 1.20 -8.33
C THR A 101 27.64 1.08 -8.71
N PRO A 102 28.46 0.22 -8.09
CA PRO A 102 29.73 -0.17 -8.68
C PRO A 102 29.45 -1.18 -9.81
N ARG A 103 29.49 -0.74 -11.07
CA ARG A 103 29.66 -1.66 -12.20
C ARG A 103 31.05 -2.28 -12.07
N VAL A 104 31.10 -3.47 -11.49
CA VAL A 104 32.27 -4.35 -11.59
C VAL A 104 32.38 -4.74 -13.05
N GLN A 105 33.23 -4.05 -13.81
CA GLN A 105 33.56 -4.40 -15.18
C GLN A 105 34.37 -5.68 -15.13
N LEU A 106 33.69 -6.81 -15.32
CA LEU A 106 34.29 -8.12 -15.50
C LEU A 106 35.27 -8.06 -16.68
N ASP A 107 36.53 -8.22 -16.34
CA ASP A 107 37.64 -8.55 -17.22
C ASP A 107 37.27 -9.84 -17.99
N GLN A 108 37.04 -9.73 -19.29
CA GLN A 108 37.00 -10.86 -20.21
C GLN A 108 38.07 -10.65 -21.27
N SER A 109 39.28 -10.89 -20.81
CA SER A 109 40.38 -11.38 -21.63
C SER A 109 39.98 -12.69 -22.33
N GLN A 110 40.43 -12.85 -23.59
CA GLN A 110 40.59 -14.11 -24.37
C GLN A 110 39.44 -14.59 -25.26
N ASN A 111 39.55 -14.37 -26.58
CA ASN A 111 39.64 -15.41 -27.64
C ASN A 111 39.41 -14.78 -29.06
N GLU A 112 40.45 -14.62 -29.88
CA GLU A 112 40.97 -15.56 -30.90
C GLU A 112 40.30 -15.48 -32.30
N ALA A 113 41.18 -15.41 -33.31
CA ALA A 113 41.02 -15.78 -34.72
C ALA A 113 40.27 -14.84 -35.69
N GLY A 114 41.03 -14.30 -36.66
CA GLY A 114 40.44 -13.73 -37.87
C GLY A 114 41.40 -12.89 -38.73
N GLU A 115 42.49 -13.48 -39.22
CA GLU A 115 43.15 -12.98 -40.44
C GLU A 115 42.10 -12.74 -41.55
N PRO A 116 42.27 -11.68 -42.36
CA PRO A 116 42.41 -11.99 -43.77
C PRO A 116 43.58 -11.27 -44.46
N ARG A 117 44.28 -12.10 -45.21
CA ARG A 117 45.33 -11.84 -46.17
C ARG A 117 44.88 -10.94 -47.33
N ILE A 118 45.67 -9.87 -47.55
CA ILE A 118 46.19 -9.27 -48.80
C ILE A 118 45.18 -8.69 -49.82
N PRO A 119 45.47 -7.53 -50.46
CA PRO A 119 45.04 -7.24 -51.83
C PRO A 119 45.94 -7.87 -52.91
#